data_AF-A0A0L6V0Z9-F1
#
_entry.id   AF-A0A0L6V0Z9-F1
#
_cell.length_a   1.000
_cell.length_b   1.000
_cell.length_c   1.000
_cell.angle_alpha   90.00
_cell.angle_beta   90.00
_cell.angle_gamma   90.00
#
_symmetry.space_group_name_H-M   'P 1'
#
loop_
_entity.id
_entity.type
_entity.pdbx_description
1 polymer ?
#
loop_
_entity_poly.entity_id
_entity_poly.type
_entity_poly.pdbx_seq_one_letter_code
_entity_poly.pdbx_strand_id
1 'polypeptide(L)'
;MTEQLSTPNIPTLTNYNWVMWRILIEGYMKQHDLYSFISSKEVIPVEAAELKSFKTRRMKASGILQQYMDDPRAMWLKLEGHYQSNAIANQAKVYNDFLACKFKGEDIDQFITDMTSHISNLNASILDKIPLSLVHTREVLIQNLPLTIDRVNNLLENRRRDDSTIKVKTEESAMKVLSVPSKSSQMKCSNGQHNHGASHLESQCFELFPEQKARMEKRRAKTKAKANKTAAANESDVVSVAWHSVKQAQSVKLPLNTAYLDSGASHHMIANQEFFTTYSKQKKCKIELADGKSTVSPGMGIVVVKTESGQHINLECLHVPSLVGNLISEGRLF
;
A
#
# COMPACT_ATOMS: atom_id res chain seq x y z
N MET A 1 38.15 4.26 33.21
CA MET A 1 36.93 3.43 33.06
C MET A 1 36.92 2.90 31.64
N THR A 2 37.24 1.62 31.45
CA THR A 2 37.02 0.93 30.19
C THR A 2 35.52 0.65 30.08
N GLU A 3 34.81 1.43 29.26
CA GLU A 3 33.45 1.09 28.86
C GLU A 3 33.48 -0.29 28.20
N GLN A 4 33.01 -1.31 28.91
CA GLN A 4 32.63 -2.56 28.28
C GLN A 4 31.44 -2.23 27.38
N LEU A 5 31.70 -2.18 26.07
CA LEU A 5 30.68 -2.15 25.03
C LEU A 5 29.75 -3.33 25.31
N SER A 6 28.54 -3.05 25.81
CA SER A 6 27.48 -4.06 25.83
C SER A 6 27.20 -4.40 24.37
N THR A 7 27.74 -5.52 23.89
CA THR A 7 27.37 -6.04 22.57
C THR A 7 25.86 -6.22 22.59
N PRO A 8 25.10 -5.53 21.72
CA PRO A 8 23.68 -5.83 21.59
C PRO A 8 23.57 -7.30 21.23
N ASN A 9 22.49 -7.94 21.65
CA ASN A 9 22.21 -9.32 21.28
C ASN A 9 21.79 -9.33 19.80
N ILE A 10 22.73 -9.00 18.90
CA ILE A 10 22.53 -9.02 17.46
C ILE A 10 22.55 -10.49 17.06
N PRO A 11 21.45 -11.03 16.53
CA PRO A 11 21.39 -12.43 16.13
C PRO A 11 22.37 -12.69 14.99
N THR A 12 22.86 -13.92 14.87
CA THR A 12 23.66 -14.32 13.71
C THR A 12 22.86 -14.11 12.42
N LEU A 13 23.48 -13.51 11.39
CA LEU A 13 22.83 -13.30 10.10
C LEU A 13 22.53 -14.65 9.44
N THR A 14 21.27 -14.84 9.04
CA THR A 14 20.77 -16.02 8.32
C THR A 14 20.03 -15.57 7.05
N ASN A 15 19.61 -16.54 6.24
CA ASN A 15 18.81 -16.28 5.03
C ASN A 15 17.43 -15.67 5.32
N TYR A 16 16.95 -15.72 6.55
CA TYR A 16 15.57 -15.36 6.89
C TYR A 16 15.46 -14.12 7.77
N ASN A 17 16.56 -13.65 8.35
CA ASN A 17 16.54 -12.54 9.31
C ASN A 17 17.24 -11.28 8.80
N TRP A 18 17.65 -11.22 7.52
CA TRP A 18 18.37 -10.09 6.93
C TRP A 18 17.78 -8.73 7.31
N VAL A 19 16.46 -8.56 7.20
CA VAL A 19 15.84 -7.26 7.51
C VAL A 19 15.98 -6.88 8.98
N MET A 20 15.67 -7.79 9.90
CA MET A 20 15.81 -7.53 11.33
C MET A 20 17.27 -7.30 11.70
N TRP A 21 18.15 -8.12 11.16
CA TRP A 21 19.59 -8.01 11.34
C TRP A 21 20.13 -6.66 10.85
N ARG A 22 19.72 -6.23 9.64
CA ARG A 22 20.08 -4.94 9.05
C ARG A 22 19.67 -3.79 9.95
N ILE A 23 18.43 -3.77 10.44
CA ILE A 23 17.94 -2.71 11.33
C ILE A 23 18.77 -2.65 12.62
N LEU A 24 19.07 -3.81 13.23
CA LEU A 24 19.86 -3.88 14.46
C LEU A 24 21.29 -3.39 14.24
N ILE A 25 21.92 -3.76 13.12
CA ILE A 25 23.26 -3.29 12.76
C ILE A 25 23.27 -1.79 12.45
N GLU A 26 22.30 -1.28 11.68
CA GLU A 26 22.19 0.16 11.42
C GLU A 26 21.98 0.95 12.71
N GLY A 27 21.09 0.48 13.59
CA GLY A 27 20.84 1.09 14.89
C GLY A 27 22.09 1.10 15.77
N TYR A 28 22.80 -0.02 15.82
CA TYR A 28 24.06 -0.14 16.55
C TYR A 28 25.15 0.79 15.99
N MET A 29 25.33 0.82 14.68
CA MET A 29 26.28 1.71 14.03
C MET A 29 25.94 3.19 14.23
N LYS A 30 24.65 3.56 14.26
CA LYS A 30 24.22 4.93 14.58
C LYS A 30 24.56 5.30 16.03
N GLN A 31 24.31 4.39 16.98
CA GLN A 31 24.62 4.61 18.40
C GLN A 31 26.11 4.85 18.65
N HIS A 32 26.98 4.28 17.81
CA HIS A 32 28.44 4.39 17.94
C HIS A 32 29.11 5.36 16.96
N ASP A 33 28.34 6.19 16.24
CA ASP A 33 28.86 7.15 15.24
C ASP A 33 29.69 6.47 14.12
N LEU A 34 29.21 5.31 13.66
CA LEU A 34 29.83 4.48 12.62
C LEU A 34 28.95 4.33 11.37
N TYR A 35 27.70 4.79 11.41
CA TYR A 35 26.72 4.60 10.33
C TYR A 35 27.17 5.17 8.98
N SER A 36 27.99 6.22 9.02
CA SER A 36 28.48 6.88 7.81
C SER A 36 29.35 5.97 6.94
N PHE A 37 30.03 4.98 7.55
CA PHE A 37 30.86 3.98 6.87
C PHE A 37 30.07 2.96 6.03
N ILE A 38 28.76 2.82 6.27
CA ILE A 38 27.89 1.92 5.47
C ILE A 38 26.93 2.71 4.56
N SER A 39 26.52 3.90 4.99
CA SER A 39 25.56 4.73 4.24
C SER A 39 26.21 5.56 3.13
N SER A 40 27.43 6.06 3.32
CA SER A 40 28.13 6.92 2.34
C SER A 40 29.54 6.41 2.02
N LYS A 41 30.17 6.96 0.98
CA LYS A 41 31.59 6.72 0.71
C LYS A 41 32.38 7.79 1.45
N GLU A 42 32.94 7.40 2.59
CA GLU A 42 33.75 8.28 3.43
C GLU A 42 35.01 8.78 2.72
N VAL A 43 35.34 10.05 2.93
CA VAL A 43 36.58 10.66 2.45
C VAL A 43 37.66 10.42 3.48
N ILE A 44 38.81 9.87 3.05
CA ILE A 44 39.94 9.62 3.93
C ILE A 44 40.58 10.96 4.31
N PRO A 45 40.66 11.34 5.60
CA PRO A 45 41.27 12.60 6.02
C PRO A 45 42.78 12.62 5.72
N VAL A 46 43.31 13.81 5.41
CA VAL A 46 44.74 14.02 5.12
C VAL A 46 45.53 14.30 6.41
N GLU A 47 44.89 14.95 7.39
CA GLU A 47 45.51 15.33 8.66
C GLU A 47 45.82 14.08 9.52
N ALA A 48 47.00 14.03 10.13
CA ALA A 48 47.50 12.80 10.75
C ALA A 48 46.65 12.34 11.97
N ALA A 49 46.19 13.29 12.79
CA ALA A 49 45.35 13.01 13.94
C ALA A 49 43.97 12.48 13.53
N GLU A 50 43.36 13.12 12.51
CA GLU A 50 42.07 12.71 11.96
C GLU A 50 42.16 11.37 11.24
N LEU A 51 43.24 11.11 10.51
CA LEU A 51 43.51 9.85 9.83
C LEU A 51 43.61 8.68 10.82
N LYS A 52 44.24 8.89 11.99
CA LYS A 52 44.33 7.87 13.05
C LYS A 52 42.95 7.55 13.65
N SER A 53 42.16 8.58 13.94
CA SER A 53 40.77 8.43 14.41
C SER A 53 39.91 7.71 13.36
N PHE A 54 40.02 8.13 12.10
CA PHE A 54 39.33 7.52 10.96
C PHE A 54 39.63 6.04 10.81
N LYS A 55 40.92 5.64 10.80
CA LYS A 55 41.33 4.23 10.70
C LYS A 55 40.77 3.39 11.85
N THR A 56 40.77 3.95 13.07
CA THR A 56 40.22 3.27 14.25
C THR A 56 38.71 3.05 14.13
N ARG A 57 37.95 4.08 13.71
CA ARG A 57 36.49 3.95 13.50
C ARG A 57 36.16 3.01 12.36
N ARG A 58 36.90 3.09 11.25
CA ARG A 58 36.76 2.17 10.11
C ARG A 58 36.97 0.71 10.52
N MET A 59 38.02 0.45 11.31
CA MET A 59 38.31 -0.89 11.85
C MET A 59 37.18 -1.39 12.76
N LYS A 60 36.61 -0.53 13.62
CA LYS A 60 35.45 -0.88 14.44
C LYS A 60 34.23 -1.22 13.57
N ALA A 61 33.92 -0.43 12.55
CA ALA A 61 32.82 -0.70 11.62
C ALA A 61 33.02 -2.03 10.88
N SER A 62 34.24 -2.32 10.40
CA SER A 62 34.58 -3.63 9.80
C SER A 62 34.43 -4.78 10.80
N GLY A 63 34.80 -4.57 12.06
CA GLY A 63 34.64 -5.55 13.13
C GLY A 63 33.17 -5.88 13.41
N ILE A 64 32.28 -4.89 13.36
CA ILE A 64 30.83 -5.07 13.54
C ILE A 64 30.20 -5.87 12.41
N LEU A 65 30.64 -5.66 11.16
CA LEU A 65 30.21 -6.47 10.03
C LEU A 65 30.91 -7.85 9.99
N GLN A 66 31.82 -8.05 10.94
CA GLN A 66 32.49 -9.27 11.37
C GLN A 66 33.18 -10.09 10.24
N GLN A 67 34.49 -9.83 10.12
CA GLN A 67 35.53 -10.85 9.95
C GLN A 67 36.01 -11.27 8.55
N TYR A 68 35.61 -10.62 7.44
CA TYR A 68 36.16 -11.03 6.12
C TYR A 68 36.61 -9.95 5.13
N MET A 69 36.49 -8.63 5.35
CA MET A 69 37.04 -7.62 4.43
C MET A 69 37.36 -6.26 5.09
N ASP A 70 38.38 -5.58 4.56
CA ASP A 70 38.94 -4.31 5.06
C ASP A 70 38.08 -3.05 4.83
N ASP A 71 37.01 -3.16 4.02
CA ASP A 71 36.13 -2.05 3.65
C ASP A 71 34.67 -2.33 4.09
N PRO A 72 34.18 -1.65 5.14
CA PRO A 72 32.80 -1.77 5.62
C PRO A 72 31.77 -1.46 4.54
N ARG A 73 32.03 -0.50 3.65
CA ARG A 73 31.07 -0.08 2.64
C ARG A 73 30.90 -1.12 1.57
N ALA A 74 32.01 -1.61 1.02
CA ALA A 74 31.98 -2.69 0.03
C ALA A 74 31.29 -3.94 0.58
N MET A 75 31.51 -4.26 1.86
CA MET A 75 30.83 -5.37 2.52
C MET A 75 29.32 -5.14 2.65
N TRP A 76 28.91 -3.96 3.10
CA TRP A 76 27.49 -3.61 3.21
C TRP A 76 26.75 -3.74 1.88
N LEU A 77 27.34 -3.21 0.80
CA LEU A 77 26.77 -3.30 -0.55
C LEU A 77 26.68 -4.74 -1.05
N LYS A 78 27.67 -5.60 -0.74
CA LYS A 78 27.60 -7.04 -1.08
C LYS A 78 26.48 -7.75 -0.32
N LEU A 79 26.32 -7.46 0.96
CA LEU A 79 25.25 -8.03 1.77
C LEU A 79 23.88 -7.56 1.29
N GLU A 80 23.70 -6.26 1.04
CA GLU A 80 22.48 -5.73 0.42
C GLU A 80 22.20 -6.39 -0.92
N GLY A 81 23.19 -6.45 -1.82
CA GLY A 81 23.03 -7.08 -3.12
C GLY A 81 22.67 -8.56 -3.00
N HIS A 82 23.28 -9.31 -2.09
CA HIS A 82 23.00 -10.74 -1.90
C HIS A 82 21.59 -10.98 -1.36
N TYR A 83 21.22 -10.30 -0.27
CA TYR A 83 19.97 -10.56 0.45
C TYR A 83 18.76 -9.78 -0.08
N GLN A 84 18.98 -8.73 -0.88
CA GLN A 84 17.92 -8.01 -1.61
C GLN A 84 17.89 -8.39 -3.10
N SER A 85 18.65 -9.39 -3.53
CA SER A 85 18.63 -9.84 -4.92
C SER A 85 17.29 -10.47 -5.29
N ASN A 86 16.63 -9.87 -6.28
CA ASN A 86 15.41 -10.36 -6.92
C ASN A 86 15.66 -11.49 -7.93
N ALA A 87 16.86 -12.10 -7.93
CA ALA A 87 17.19 -13.18 -8.85
C ALA A 87 16.17 -14.34 -8.75
N ILE A 88 15.83 -14.91 -9.91
CA ILE A 88 14.87 -16.03 -10.02
C ILE A 88 15.28 -17.20 -9.11
N ALA A 89 16.58 -17.47 -8.99
CA ALA A 89 17.12 -18.50 -8.10
C ALA A 89 16.81 -18.23 -6.61
N ASN A 90 16.85 -16.97 -6.17
CA ASN A 90 16.51 -16.59 -4.80
C ASN A 90 15.00 -16.69 -4.55
N GLN A 91 14.17 -16.31 -5.52
CA GLN A 91 12.72 -16.47 -5.45
C GLN A 91 12.32 -17.95 -5.38
N ALA A 92 12.96 -18.81 -6.17
CA ALA A 92 12.76 -20.26 -6.11
C ALA A 92 13.21 -20.85 -4.76
N LYS A 93 14.29 -20.31 -4.17
CA LYS A 93 14.78 -20.73 -2.85
C LYS A 93 13.76 -20.48 -1.75
N VAL A 94 13.07 -19.32 -1.75
CA VAL A 94 11.98 -19.03 -0.79
C VAL A 94 10.88 -20.11 -0.83
N TYR A 95 10.48 -20.52 -2.04
CA TYR A 95 9.47 -21.56 -2.22
C TYR A 95 9.98 -22.94 -1.78
N ASN A 96 11.20 -23.30 -2.15
CA ASN A 96 11.81 -24.57 -1.76
C ASN A 96 12.03 -24.68 -0.23
N ASP A 97 12.44 -23.58 0.41
CA ASP A 97 12.63 -23.50 1.85
C ASP A 97 11.30 -23.69 2.60
N PHE A 98 10.18 -23.16 2.08
CA PHE A 98 8.85 -23.42 2.62
C PHE A 98 8.47 -24.91 2.49
N LEU A 99 8.69 -25.54 1.33
CA LEU A 99 8.41 -26.97 1.14
C LEU A 99 9.28 -27.87 2.04
N ALA A 100 10.50 -27.43 2.36
CA ALA A 100 11.41 -28.14 3.25
C ALA A 100 11.06 -27.96 4.74
N CYS A 101 10.26 -26.94 5.10
CA CYS A 101 9.86 -26.68 6.47
C CYS A 101 8.98 -27.82 7.00
N LYS A 102 9.53 -28.64 7.91
CA LYS A 102 8.86 -29.78 8.54
C LYS A 102 8.97 -29.68 10.05
N PHE A 103 7.90 -30.07 10.74
CA PHE A 103 7.91 -30.16 12.20
C PHE A 103 8.89 -31.26 12.64
N LYS A 104 9.76 -30.93 13.60
CA LYS A 104 10.82 -31.83 14.09
C LYS A 104 10.48 -32.53 15.41
N GLY A 105 9.33 -32.23 16.03
CA GLY A 105 8.85 -32.94 17.22
C GLY A 105 9.22 -32.32 18.57
N GLU A 106 10.13 -31.35 18.61
CA GLU A 106 10.75 -30.90 19.88
C GLU A 106 10.23 -29.55 20.38
N ASP A 107 9.84 -28.63 19.48
CA ASP A 107 9.43 -27.28 19.83
C ASP A 107 8.34 -26.77 18.88
N ILE A 108 7.11 -26.68 19.39
CA ILE A 108 5.95 -26.25 18.60
C ILE A 108 5.92 -24.73 18.41
N ASP A 109 6.40 -23.97 19.38
CA ASP A 109 6.40 -22.50 19.32
C ASP A 109 7.43 -22.00 18.30
N GLN A 110 8.61 -22.64 18.29
CA GLN A 110 9.61 -22.40 17.26
C GLN A 110 9.09 -22.81 15.88
N PHE A 111 8.39 -23.94 15.78
CA PHE A 111 7.80 -24.36 14.50
C PHE A 111 6.72 -23.40 14.00
N ILE A 112 5.86 -22.88 14.87
CA ILE A 112 4.87 -21.85 14.52
C ILE A 112 5.58 -20.58 14.05
N THR A 113 6.67 -20.19 14.72
CA THR A 113 7.49 -19.04 14.36
C THR A 113 8.12 -19.21 12.98
N ASP A 114 8.72 -20.37 12.72
CA ASP A 114 9.33 -20.73 11.44
C ASP A 114 8.29 -20.73 10.32
N MET A 115 7.16 -21.41 10.53
CA MET A 115 6.05 -21.48 9.57
C MET A 115 5.49 -20.09 9.24
N THR A 116 5.29 -19.26 10.26
CA THR A 116 4.83 -17.87 10.08
C THR A 116 5.82 -17.09 9.24
N SER A 117 7.12 -17.21 9.51
CA SER A 117 8.20 -16.57 8.75
C SER A 117 8.19 -16.98 7.28
N HIS A 118 8.05 -18.27 6.97
CA HIS A 118 7.96 -18.74 5.58
C HIS A 118 6.70 -18.23 4.86
N ILE A 119 5.54 -18.20 5.53
CA ILE A 119 4.30 -17.63 4.97
C ILE A 119 4.49 -16.14 4.67
N SER A 120 5.16 -15.39 5.54
CA SER A 120 5.49 -13.98 5.29
C SER A 120 6.37 -13.84 4.04
N ASN A 121 7.39 -14.69 3.87
CA ASN A 121 8.29 -14.72 2.70
C ASN A 121 7.53 -14.94 1.39
N LEU A 122 6.56 -15.86 1.38
CA LEU A 122 5.70 -16.10 0.23
C LEU A 122 4.79 -14.89 -0.06
N ASN A 123 4.15 -14.32 0.98
CA ASN A 123 3.30 -13.15 0.81
C ASN A 123 4.07 -11.95 0.24
N ALA A 124 5.27 -11.68 0.73
CA ALA A 124 6.12 -10.61 0.22
C ALA A 124 6.49 -10.83 -1.26
N SER A 125 6.80 -12.07 -1.65
CA SER A 125 7.11 -12.43 -3.03
C SER A 125 5.91 -12.21 -3.97
N ILE A 126 4.69 -12.49 -3.52
CA ILE A 126 3.45 -12.22 -4.28
C ILE A 126 3.23 -10.71 -4.43
N LEU A 127 3.38 -9.95 -3.34
CA LEU A 127 3.21 -8.51 -3.36
C LEU A 127 4.22 -7.79 -4.26
N ASP A 128 5.42 -8.35 -4.41
CA ASP A 128 6.44 -7.81 -5.31
C ASP A 128 6.08 -7.97 -6.80
N LYS A 129 5.22 -8.95 -7.14
CA LYS A 129 4.69 -9.09 -8.49
C LYS A 129 3.64 -8.03 -8.83
N ILE A 130 3.14 -7.26 -7.86
CA ILE A 130 2.20 -6.17 -8.09
C ILE A 130 2.97 -4.94 -8.61
N PRO A 131 2.68 -4.47 -9.84
CA PRO A 131 3.37 -3.31 -10.41
C PRO A 131 3.25 -2.04 -9.57
N LEU A 132 4.25 -1.16 -9.65
CA LEU A 132 4.24 0.14 -8.97
C LEU A 132 3.08 1.05 -9.39
N SER A 133 2.49 0.85 -10.56
CA SER A 133 1.27 1.57 -10.97
C SER A 133 0.02 1.19 -10.17
N LEU A 134 0.08 0.10 -9.40
CA LEU A 134 -1.01 -0.46 -8.61
C LEU A 134 -0.70 -0.40 -7.09
N VAL A 135 -0.07 0.68 -6.62
CA VAL A 135 0.28 0.85 -5.19
C VAL A 135 -0.92 0.61 -4.27
N HIS A 136 -2.08 1.18 -4.58
CA HIS A 136 -3.28 1.02 -3.75
C HIS A 136 -3.76 -0.45 -3.68
N THR A 137 -3.68 -1.18 -4.79
CA THR A 137 -3.98 -2.62 -4.82
C THR A 137 -3.00 -3.39 -3.91
N ARG A 138 -1.72 -3.04 -3.94
CA ARG A 138 -0.70 -3.62 -3.05
C ARG A 138 -1.00 -3.33 -1.58
N GLU A 139 -1.38 -2.10 -1.23
CA GLU A 139 -1.76 -1.70 0.13
C GLU A 139 -2.98 -2.49 0.64
N VAL A 140 -4.02 -2.61 -0.18
CA VAL A 140 -5.21 -3.40 0.16
C VAL A 140 -4.84 -4.87 0.40
N LEU A 141 -3.96 -5.47 -0.42
CA LEU A 141 -3.48 -6.84 -0.19
C LEU A 141 -2.69 -6.99 1.11
N ILE A 142 -1.83 -6.02 1.44
CA ILE A 142 -1.08 -6.01 2.72
C ILE A 142 -2.03 -5.98 3.91
N GLN A 143 -3.09 -5.19 3.84
CA GLN A 143 -4.10 -5.08 4.90
C GLN A 143 -4.95 -6.35 5.02
N ASN A 144 -4.96 -7.14 3.95
CA ASN A 144 -5.74 -8.35 3.82
C ASN A 144 -4.88 -9.62 3.93
N LEU A 145 -3.95 -9.63 4.88
CA LEU A 145 -3.21 -10.82 5.25
C LEU A 145 -4.02 -11.74 6.20
N PRO A 146 -3.75 -13.06 6.22
CA PRO A 146 -2.92 -13.79 5.26
C PRO A 146 -3.57 -13.79 3.86
N LEU A 147 -2.74 -13.75 2.81
CA LEU A 147 -3.26 -13.79 1.45
C LEU A 147 -3.87 -15.16 1.19
N THR A 148 -5.03 -15.17 0.54
CA THR A 148 -5.62 -16.36 -0.06
C THR A 148 -5.73 -16.15 -1.56
N ILE A 149 -5.76 -17.23 -2.32
CA ILE A 149 -5.93 -17.19 -3.79
C ILE A 149 -7.18 -16.39 -4.15
N ASP A 150 -8.30 -16.63 -3.45
CA ASP A 150 -9.55 -15.92 -3.70
C ASP A 150 -9.45 -14.42 -3.45
N ARG A 151 -8.78 -13.99 -2.38
CA ARG A 151 -8.63 -12.56 -2.05
C ARG A 151 -7.80 -11.83 -3.09
N VAL A 152 -6.69 -12.44 -3.51
CA VAL A 152 -5.81 -11.87 -4.55
C VAL A 152 -6.56 -11.79 -5.88
N ASN A 153 -7.19 -12.89 -6.30
CA ASN A 153 -7.92 -12.94 -7.57
C ASN A 153 -9.10 -11.96 -7.60
N ASN A 154 -9.93 -11.94 -6.56
CA ASN A 154 -11.09 -11.04 -6.52
C ASN A 154 -10.65 -9.56 -6.60
N LEU A 155 -9.59 -9.17 -5.88
CA LEU A 155 -9.11 -7.79 -5.92
C LEU A 155 -8.52 -7.42 -7.29
N LEU A 156 -7.70 -8.29 -7.88
CA LEU A 156 -7.13 -8.04 -9.21
C LEU A 156 -8.22 -8.02 -10.30
N GLU A 157 -9.23 -8.88 -10.20
CA GLU A 157 -10.38 -8.90 -11.11
C GLU A 157 -11.26 -7.65 -10.99
N ASN A 158 -11.47 -7.13 -9.77
CA ASN A 158 -12.14 -5.84 -9.56
C ASN A 158 -11.32 -4.72 -10.24
N ARG A 159 -10.01 -4.66 -9.95
CA ARG A 159 -9.12 -3.62 -10.49
C ARG A 159 -9.03 -3.64 -12.01
N ARG A 160 -8.98 -4.83 -12.63
CA ARG A 160 -9.01 -5.02 -14.08
C ARG A 160 -10.22 -4.34 -14.72
N ARG A 161 -11.35 -4.31 -14.01
CA ARG A 161 -12.62 -3.77 -14.52
C ARG A 161 -12.72 -2.26 -14.33
N ASP A 162 -12.15 -1.72 -13.26
CA ASP A 162 -11.94 -0.28 -13.08
C ASP A 162 -11.05 0.29 -14.21
N ASP A 163 -9.99 -0.43 -14.59
CA ASP A 163 -9.11 0.02 -15.66
C ASP A 163 -9.77 -0.11 -17.06
N SER A 164 -10.66 -1.09 -17.22
CA SER A 164 -11.45 -1.26 -18.46
C SER A 164 -12.58 -0.24 -18.62
N THR A 165 -13.12 0.29 -17.52
CA THR A 165 -14.16 1.34 -17.53
C THR A 165 -13.58 2.74 -17.82
N ILE A 166 -12.26 2.91 -17.78
CA ILE A 166 -11.54 4.10 -18.28
C ILE A 166 -11.46 4.13 -19.83
N LYS A 167 -11.93 3.07 -20.52
CA LYS A 167 -12.36 3.17 -21.92
C LYS A 167 -13.83 3.55 -21.94
N VAL A 168 -14.09 4.84 -21.72
CA VAL A 168 -15.39 5.47 -21.86
C VAL A 168 -16.05 5.03 -23.18
N LYS A 169 -17.02 4.11 -23.09
CA LYS A 169 -18.20 4.22 -23.96
C LYS A 169 -19.00 5.38 -23.38
N THR A 170 -18.95 6.48 -24.11
CA THR A 170 -19.77 7.65 -23.90
C THR A 170 -21.23 7.25 -23.73
N GLU A 171 -21.85 7.89 -22.74
CA GLU A 171 -23.29 8.09 -22.57
C GLU A 171 -24.15 6.84 -22.19
N GLU A 172 -24.74 6.94 -20.99
CA GLU A 172 -26.16 6.58 -20.75
C GLU A 172 -26.56 5.12 -20.47
N SER A 173 -25.93 4.40 -19.51
CA SER A 173 -26.53 3.13 -19.02
C SER A 173 -26.23 2.67 -17.58
N ALA A 174 -25.87 3.56 -16.65
CA ALA A 174 -25.75 3.19 -15.22
C ALA A 174 -26.84 3.79 -14.30
N MET A 175 -27.88 4.41 -14.86
CA MET A 175 -29.06 4.84 -14.09
C MET A 175 -30.29 4.08 -14.55
N LYS A 176 -30.52 2.88 -13.99
CA LYS A 176 -31.86 2.31 -13.98
C LYS A 176 -32.09 1.30 -12.86
N VAL A 177 -32.18 1.79 -11.62
CA VAL A 177 -33.05 1.15 -10.62
C VAL A 177 -33.74 2.23 -9.78
N LEU A 178 -35.03 2.42 -10.09
CA LEU A 178 -36.08 3.07 -9.32
C LEU A 178 -36.02 4.60 -9.12
N SER A 179 -36.28 5.34 -10.20
CA SER A 179 -37.16 6.51 -10.11
C SER A 179 -38.18 6.48 -11.25
N VAL A 180 -39.43 6.74 -10.87
CA VAL A 180 -40.60 6.88 -11.76
C VAL A 180 -40.25 7.84 -12.91
N PRO A 181 -40.63 7.56 -14.18
CA PRO A 181 -40.18 8.35 -15.31
C PRO A 181 -40.82 9.74 -15.28
N SER A 182 -40.08 10.74 -14.82
CA SER A 182 -40.35 12.14 -15.13
C SER A 182 -39.44 12.53 -16.29
N LYS A 183 -40.03 12.75 -17.46
CA LYS A 183 -39.37 13.35 -18.62
C LYS A 183 -38.89 14.75 -18.21
N SER A 184 -37.60 14.95 -17.95
CA SER A 184 -36.99 16.28 -18.09
C SER A 184 -35.79 16.17 -19.03
N SER A 185 -35.89 16.94 -20.11
CA SER A 185 -34.81 17.19 -21.05
C SER A 185 -33.68 17.89 -20.30
N GLN A 186 -32.55 17.22 -20.07
CA GLN A 186 -31.33 17.92 -19.66
C GLN A 186 -30.89 18.79 -20.83
N MET A 187 -31.09 20.10 -20.71
CA MET A 187 -30.70 21.03 -21.74
C MET A 187 -29.18 21.26 -21.70
N LYS A 188 -28.49 20.93 -22.80
CA LYS A 188 -27.05 21.18 -22.98
C LYS A 188 -26.83 22.66 -23.33
N CYS A 189 -25.81 23.30 -22.73
CA CYS A 189 -25.34 24.62 -23.16
C CYS A 189 -24.68 24.50 -24.54
N SER A 190 -24.98 25.41 -25.47
CA SER A 190 -24.43 25.40 -26.82
C SER A 190 -24.32 26.81 -27.37
N ASN A 191 -23.49 27.00 -28.41
CA ASN A 191 -23.28 28.27 -29.11
C ASN A 191 -22.85 29.44 -28.23
N GLY A 192 -21.99 29.20 -27.23
CA GLY A 192 -21.50 30.28 -26.35
C GLY A 192 -22.58 30.86 -25.42
N GLN A 193 -23.68 30.14 -25.17
CA GLN A 193 -24.74 30.57 -24.27
C GLN A 193 -24.96 29.55 -23.15
N HIS A 194 -25.16 30.05 -21.93
CA HIS A 194 -25.52 29.23 -20.78
C HIS A 194 -27.02 28.98 -20.74
N ASN A 195 -27.40 27.72 -20.59
CA ASN A 195 -28.79 27.36 -20.39
C ASN A 195 -29.11 27.37 -18.90
N HIS A 196 -30.10 28.15 -18.48
CA HIS A 196 -30.52 28.26 -17.08
C HIS A 196 -31.03 26.93 -16.48
N GLY A 197 -31.29 25.91 -17.30
CA GLY A 197 -31.59 24.54 -16.86
C GLY A 197 -30.40 23.59 -16.82
N ALA A 198 -29.17 24.09 -17.01
CA ALA A 198 -27.96 23.26 -17.02
C ALA A 198 -27.56 22.81 -15.59
N SER A 199 -26.91 21.65 -15.49
CA SER A 199 -26.45 21.06 -14.22
C SER A 199 -25.19 21.70 -13.61
N HIS A 200 -24.79 22.87 -14.11
CA HIS A 200 -23.61 23.62 -13.65
C HIS A 200 -23.96 25.09 -13.56
N LEU A 201 -23.29 25.85 -12.70
CA LEU A 201 -23.50 27.30 -12.62
C LEU A 201 -22.97 27.99 -13.89
N GLU A 202 -23.56 29.14 -14.24
CA GLU A 202 -23.13 29.97 -15.37
C GLU A 202 -21.63 30.29 -15.32
N SER A 203 -21.10 30.61 -14.14
CA SER A 203 -19.68 30.90 -13.89
C SER A 203 -18.72 29.74 -14.19
N GLN A 204 -19.26 28.51 -14.32
CA GLN A 204 -18.52 27.29 -14.60
C GLN A 204 -18.84 26.73 -16.00
N CYS A 205 -19.57 27.50 -16.82
CA CYS A 205 -19.95 27.08 -18.16
C CYS A 205 -18.79 27.21 -19.14
N PHE A 206 -18.30 26.09 -19.67
CA PHE A 206 -17.18 26.09 -20.61
C PHE A 206 -17.52 26.64 -22.01
N GLU A 207 -18.81 26.78 -22.34
CA GLU A 207 -19.26 27.53 -23.52
C GLU A 207 -19.11 29.05 -23.33
N LEU A 208 -19.37 29.57 -22.12
CA LEU A 208 -19.13 30.98 -21.79
C LEU A 208 -17.66 31.29 -21.52
N PHE A 209 -16.92 30.33 -20.94
CA PHE A 209 -15.53 30.52 -20.54
C PHE A 209 -14.59 29.44 -21.13
N PRO A 210 -14.33 29.45 -22.46
CA PRO A 210 -13.44 28.48 -23.13
C PRO A 210 -11.99 28.50 -22.59
N GLU A 211 -11.53 29.65 -22.11
CA GLU A 211 -10.26 29.85 -21.42
C GLU A 211 -10.10 28.93 -20.20
N GLN A 212 -11.15 28.78 -19.39
CA GLN A 212 -11.10 27.99 -18.16
C GLN A 212 -10.97 26.50 -18.48
N LYS A 213 -11.63 26.06 -19.56
CA LYS A 213 -11.49 24.70 -20.10
C LYS A 213 -10.04 24.42 -20.53
N ALA A 214 -9.44 25.31 -21.31
CA ALA A 214 -8.06 25.18 -21.75
C ALA A 214 -7.05 25.16 -20.58
N ARG A 215 -7.30 25.96 -19.52
CA ARG A 215 -6.47 25.97 -18.30
C ARG A 215 -6.58 24.66 -17.52
N MET A 216 -7.78 24.08 -17.44
CA MET A 216 -8.03 22.79 -16.79
C MET A 216 -7.32 21.65 -17.54
N GLU A 217 -7.43 21.61 -18.87
CA GLU A 217 -6.79 20.60 -19.72
C GLU A 217 -5.25 20.64 -19.59
N LYS A 218 -4.66 21.84 -19.61
CA LYS A 218 -3.21 22.02 -19.37
C LYS A 218 -2.77 21.54 -18.00
N ARG A 219 -3.58 21.72 -16.94
CA ARG A 219 -3.30 21.20 -15.60
C ARG A 219 -3.32 19.67 -15.58
N ARG A 220 -4.34 19.05 -16.20
CA ARG A 220 -4.45 17.58 -16.29
C ARG A 220 -3.28 16.94 -17.03
N ALA A 221 -2.81 17.57 -18.12
CA ALA A 221 -1.65 17.09 -18.88
C ALA A 221 -0.35 17.12 -18.04
N LYS A 222 -0.13 18.18 -17.25
CA LYS A 222 1.04 18.30 -16.36
C LYS A 222 1.05 17.26 -15.24
N THR A 223 -0.11 16.96 -14.66
CA THR A 223 -0.23 15.93 -13.61
C THR A 223 0.09 14.53 -14.15
N LYS A 224 -0.38 14.22 -15.37
CA LYS A 224 -0.10 12.93 -16.03
C LYS A 224 1.38 12.73 -16.38
N ALA A 225 2.07 13.80 -16.78
CA ALA A 225 3.51 13.77 -17.04
C ALA A 225 4.37 13.60 -15.77
N LYS A 226 3.93 14.13 -14.63
CA LYS A 226 4.64 14.00 -13.34
C LYS A 226 4.57 12.57 -12.79
N ALA A 227 3.45 11.86 -13.01
CA ALA A 227 3.28 10.47 -12.59
C ALA A 227 4.22 9.49 -13.30
N ASN A 228 4.57 9.75 -14.57
CA ASN A 228 5.47 8.88 -15.34
C ASN A 228 6.95 9.01 -14.98
N LYS A 229 7.39 10.13 -14.38
CA LYS A 229 8.80 10.33 -14.00
C LYS A 229 9.20 9.65 -12.69
N THR A 230 8.24 9.37 -11.80
CA THR A 230 8.50 8.75 -10.48
C THR A 230 8.67 7.22 -10.55
N ALA A 231 8.29 6.59 -11.66
CA ALA A 231 8.34 5.12 -11.81
C ALA A 231 9.74 4.54 -12.06
N ALA A 232 10.75 5.36 -12.39
CA ALA A 232 12.05 4.89 -12.84
C ALA A 232 13.17 4.89 -11.76
N ALA A 233 12.91 5.36 -10.53
CA ALA A 233 13.98 5.68 -9.59
C ALA A 233 14.20 4.73 -8.41
N ASN A 234 13.31 3.81 -8.06
CA ASN A 234 13.42 3.07 -6.78
C ASN A 234 12.86 1.64 -6.83
N GLU A 235 13.61 0.69 -7.40
CA GLU A 235 13.29 -0.76 -7.31
C GLU A 235 13.81 -1.40 -6.01
N SER A 236 14.93 -0.92 -5.46
CA SER A 236 15.58 -1.48 -4.26
C SER A 236 14.83 -1.21 -2.96
N ASP A 237 14.24 -0.02 -2.80
CA ASP A 237 13.53 0.36 -1.57
C ASP A 237 12.22 -0.41 -1.37
N VAL A 238 11.61 -0.88 -2.46
CA VAL A 238 10.26 -1.46 -2.47
C VAL A 238 10.24 -2.85 -1.85
N VAL A 239 11.30 -3.65 -2.03
CA VAL A 239 11.44 -4.99 -1.44
C VAL A 239 11.58 -4.89 0.08
N SER A 240 12.37 -3.93 0.55
CA SER A 240 12.51 -3.63 1.97
C SER A 240 11.17 -3.17 2.57
N VAL A 241 10.48 -2.20 1.95
CA VAL A 241 9.18 -1.71 2.43
C VAL A 241 8.14 -2.83 2.47
N ALA A 242 8.04 -3.65 1.42
CA ALA A 242 7.07 -4.75 1.36
C ALA A 242 7.27 -5.78 2.49
N TRP A 243 8.52 -6.13 2.82
CA TRP A 243 8.80 -7.02 3.94
C TRP A 243 8.42 -6.42 5.29
N HIS A 244 8.77 -5.15 5.53
CA HIS A 244 8.40 -4.45 6.77
C HIS A 244 6.90 -4.31 6.88
N SER A 245 6.21 -3.99 5.78
CA SER A 245 4.75 -3.90 5.72
C SER A 245 4.07 -5.25 5.99
N VAL A 246 4.61 -6.38 5.50
CA VAL A 246 4.05 -7.71 5.78
C VAL A 246 4.25 -8.11 7.25
N LYS A 247 5.46 -7.93 7.79
CA LYS A 247 5.75 -8.19 9.21
C LYS A 247 4.90 -7.30 10.12
N GLN A 248 4.81 -6.02 9.80
CA GLN A 248 4.00 -5.06 10.56
C GLN A 248 2.51 -5.34 10.41
N ALA A 249 1.98 -5.67 9.24
CA ALA A 249 0.56 -6.01 9.05
C ALA A 249 0.17 -7.35 9.71
N GLN A 250 1.10 -8.31 9.80
CA GLN A 250 0.90 -9.52 10.62
C GLN A 250 0.92 -9.21 12.12
N SER A 251 1.67 -8.19 12.55
CA SER A 251 1.72 -7.75 13.95
C SER A 251 0.69 -6.66 14.31
N VAL A 252 0.11 -5.97 13.33
CA VAL A 252 -0.81 -4.84 13.46
C VAL A 252 -1.96 -5.05 12.48
N LYS A 253 -3.05 -5.67 12.95
CA LYS A 253 -4.33 -5.55 12.27
C LYS A 253 -4.70 -4.07 12.28
N LEU A 254 -4.89 -3.47 11.10
CA LEU A 254 -5.56 -2.17 11.04
C LEU A 254 -6.93 -2.32 11.72
N PRO A 255 -7.40 -1.27 12.42
CA PRO A 255 -8.66 -1.39 13.12
C PRO A 255 -9.78 -1.66 12.11
N LEU A 256 -10.73 -2.53 12.48
CA LEU A 256 -11.82 -2.99 11.61
C LEU A 256 -12.66 -1.83 11.01
N ASN A 257 -12.59 -0.64 11.59
CA ASN A 257 -13.27 0.56 11.14
C ASN A 257 -12.52 1.36 10.04
N THR A 258 -11.39 0.84 9.54
CA THR A 258 -10.67 1.48 8.43
C THR A 258 -11.56 1.48 7.18
N ALA A 259 -11.67 2.62 6.51
CA ALA A 259 -12.46 2.78 5.29
C ALA A 259 -11.67 3.55 4.21
N TYR A 260 -11.89 3.20 2.95
CA TYR A 260 -11.22 3.80 1.80
C TYR A 260 -12.16 4.73 1.06
N LEU A 261 -11.63 5.87 0.63
CA LEU A 261 -12.34 6.76 -0.26
C LEU A 261 -12.28 6.20 -1.69
N ASP A 262 -13.43 5.88 -2.26
CA ASP A 262 -13.56 5.21 -3.55
C ASP A 262 -14.45 6.04 -4.49
N SER A 263 -13.84 6.51 -5.59
CA SER A 263 -14.54 7.28 -6.63
C SER A 263 -15.39 6.39 -7.57
N GLY A 264 -15.13 5.08 -7.60
CA GLY A 264 -15.90 4.10 -8.38
C GLY A 264 -17.10 3.54 -7.62
N ALA A 265 -17.16 3.69 -6.30
CA ALA A 265 -18.29 3.25 -5.50
C ALA A 265 -19.51 4.15 -5.72
N SER A 266 -20.67 3.55 -6.00
CA SER A 266 -21.95 4.26 -6.16
C SER A 266 -22.66 4.57 -4.82
N HIS A 267 -22.26 3.87 -3.76
CA HIS A 267 -22.80 3.96 -2.41
C HIS A 267 -21.68 3.78 -1.39
N HIS A 268 -21.86 4.32 -0.19
CA HIS A 268 -21.04 3.94 0.96
C HIS A 268 -21.35 2.48 1.33
N MET A 269 -20.33 1.65 1.52
CA MET A 269 -20.48 0.21 1.79
C MET A 269 -19.61 -0.19 2.97
N ILE A 270 -20.23 -0.80 3.98
CA ILE A 270 -19.55 -1.15 5.24
C ILE A 270 -19.72 -2.64 5.49
N ALA A 271 -18.63 -3.32 5.85
CA ALA A 271 -18.59 -4.76 5.99
C ALA A 271 -19.19 -5.24 7.32
N ASN A 272 -18.92 -4.53 8.41
CA ASN A 272 -19.39 -4.92 9.75
C ASN A 272 -20.68 -4.19 10.12
N GLN A 273 -21.74 -4.95 10.41
CA GLN A 273 -23.03 -4.44 10.86
C GLN A 273 -22.95 -3.62 12.17
N GLU A 274 -21.96 -3.88 13.02
CA GLU A 274 -21.81 -3.21 14.32
C GLU A 274 -21.48 -1.71 14.20
N PHE A 275 -21.01 -1.25 13.04
CA PHE A 275 -20.71 0.17 12.82
C PHE A 275 -21.93 1.02 12.50
N PHE A 276 -23.10 0.40 12.35
CA PHE A 276 -24.35 1.08 12.01
C PHE A 276 -25.07 1.58 13.27
N THR A 277 -25.34 2.87 13.34
CA THR A 277 -26.16 3.47 14.42
C THR A 277 -27.64 3.26 14.20
N THR A 278 -28.05 3.10 12.94
CA THR A 278 -29.40 2.69 12.55
C THR A 278 -29.28 1.54 11.56
N TYR A 279 -30.22 0.59 11.59
CA TYR A 279 -30.16 -0.56 10.69
C TYR A 279 -31.55 -1.03 10.27
N SER A 280 -31.80 -1.07 8.96
CA SER A 280 -33.03 -1.58 8.36
C SER A 280 -32.74 -2.82 7.52
N LYS A 281 -33.40 -3.93 7.88
CA LYS A 281 -33.40 -5.19 7.10
C LYS A 281 -34.44 -5.22 5.98
N GLN A 282 -35.29 -4.19 5.87
CA GLN A 282 -36.42 -4.18 4.96
C GLN A 282 -36.02 -3.89 3.50
N LYS A 283 -34.88 -3.22 3.29
CA LYS A 283 -34.37 -2.87 1.96
C LYS A 283 -33.20 -3.78 1.58
N LYS A 284 -33.50 -4.96 1.03
CA LYS A 284 -32.49 -5.79 0.36
C LYS A 284 -32.17 -5.17 -1.00
N CYS A 285 -30.97 -4.62 -1.14
CA CYS A 285 -30.49 -4.07 -2.40
C CYS A 285 -29.58 -5.08 -3.08
N LYS A 286 -29.82 -5.38 -4.36
CA LYS A 286 -28.88 -6.13 -5.18
C LYS A 286 -27.78 -5.17 -5.61
N ILE A 287 -26.55 -5.45 -5.17
CA ILE A 287 -25.36 -4.68 -5.49
C ILE A 287 -24.65 -5.42 -6.61
N GLU A 288 -24.52 -4.78 -7.77
CA GLU A 288 -23.60 -5.24 -8.80
C GLU A 288 -22.21 -4.72 -8.45
N LEU A 289 -21.29 -5.65 -8.22
CA LEU A 289 -19.90 -5.32 -7.95
C LEU A 289 -19.17 -5.05 -9.27
N ALA A 290 -18.01 -4.41 -9.18
CA ALA A 290 -17.15 -4.20 -10.35
C ALA A 290 -16.88 -5.53 -11.09
N ASP A 291 -16.85 -6.66 -10.37
CA ASP A 291 -16.70 -8.00 -10.95
C ASP A 291 -17.92 -8.56 -11.72
N GLY A 292 -18.96 -7.77 -11.96
CA GLY A 292 -20.20 -8.18 -12.64
C GLY A 292 -20.96 -9.29 -11.90
N LYS A 293 -20.45 -9.77 -10.75
CA LYS A 293 -21.24 -10.56 -9.83
C LYS A 293 -22.12 -9.62 -9.06
N SER A 294 -23.21 -10.17 -8.59
CA SER A 294 -24.11 -9.45 -7.72
C SER A 294 -24.05 -10.03 -6.32
N THR A 295 -23.90 -9.16 -5.33
CA THR A 295 -24.13 -9.49 -3.93
C THR A 295 -25.43 -8.85 -3.48
N VAL A 296 -25.95 -9.28 -2.34
CA VAL A 296 -27.16 -8.70 -1.74
C VAL A 296 -26.76 -8.02 -0.46
N SER A 297 -27.11 -6.74 -0.34
CA SER A 297 -27.04 -6.01 0.92
C SER A 297 -28.12 -6.56 1.86
N PRO A 298 -27.78 -7.26 2.96
CA PRO A 298 -28.77 -7.70 3.96
C PRO A 298 -29.52 -6.56 4.65
N GLY A 299 -28.99 -5.35 4.61
CA GLY A 299 -29.65 -4.16 5.12
C GLY A 299 -28.87 -2.89 4.80
N MET A 300 -29.38 -1.77 5.28
CA MET A 300 -28.76 -0.45 5.14
C MET A 300 -29.04 0.39 6.37
N GLY A 301 -28.28 1.46 6.56
CA GLY A 301 -28.52 2.41 7.62
C GLY A 301 -27.40 3.40 7.78
N ILE A 302 -27.40 4.13 8.90
CA ILE A 302 -26.49 5.25 9.10
C ILE A 302 -25.20 4.77 9.79
N VAL A 303 -24.06 5.17 9.25
CA VAL A 303 -22.75 5.08 9.91
C VAL A 303 -22.26 6.50 10.18
N VAL A 304 -21.76 6.75 11.40
CA VAL A 304 -21.27 8.06 11.82
C VAL A 304 -19.76 8.09 11.65
N VAL A 305 -19.28 8.97 10.79
CA VAL A 305 -17.84 9.22 10.58
C VAL A 305 -17.45 10.48 11.33
N LYS A 306 -16.44 10.36 12.20
CA LYS A 306 -15.85 11.50 12.90
C LYS A 306 -14.69 12.05 12.09
N THR A 307 -14.74 13.33 11.75
CA THR A 307 -13.63 14.03 11.09
C THR A 307 -12.56 14.41 12.11
N GLU A 308 -11.35 14.71 11.63
CA GLU A 308 -10.25 15.21 12.48
C GLU A 308 -10.63 16.49 13.24
N SER A 309 -11.49 17.33 12.65
CA SER A 309 -12.03 18.54 13.28
C SER A 309 -13.01 18.27 14.42
N GLY A 310 -13.37 17.00 14.66
CA GLY A 310 -14.35 16.59 15.66
C GLY A 310 -15.80 16.62 15.17
N GLN A 311 -16.06 17.13 13.96
CA GLN A 311 -17.41 17.09 13.36
C GLN A 311 -17.82 15.67 13.00
N HIS A 312 -19.11 15.39 13.16
CA HIS A 312 -19.70 14.09 12.83
C HIS A 312 -20.46 14.19 11.50
N ILE A 313 -20.22 13.24 10.60
CA ILE A 313 -20.88 13.11 9.32
C ILE A 313 -21.69 11.81 9.35
N ASN A 314 -22.99 11.90 9.09
CA ASN A 314 -23.88 10.75 8.99
C ASN A 314 -23.90 10.28 7.54
N LEU A 315 -23.43 9.07 7.28
CA LEU A 315 -23.42 8.47 5.95
C LEU A 315 -24.46 7.36 5.89
N GLU A 316 -25.34 7.41 4.89
CA GLU A 316 -26.23 6.30 4.57
C GLU A 316 -25.42 5.22 3.84
N CYS A 317 -25.25 4.07 4.49
CA CYS A 317 -24.39 2.99 4.05
C CYS A 317 -25.19 1.72 3.74
N LEU A 318 -24.71 0.94 2.78
CA LEU A 318 -25.12 -0.43 2.53
C LEU A 318 -24.26 -1.37 3.39
N HIS A 319 -24.88 -2.36 4.01
CA HIS A 319 -24.14 -3.41 4.71
C HIS A 319 -23.76 -4.51 3.73
N VAL A 320 -22.47 -4.78 3.58
CA VAL A 320 -21.95 -5.77 2.61
C VAL A 320 -20.93 -6.68 3.31
N PRO A 321 -21.36 -7.80 3.94
CA PRO A 321 -20.47 -8.66 4.72
C PRO A 321 -19.29 -9.25 3.92
N SER A 322 -19.47 -9.41 2.60
CA SER A 322 -18.47 -9.97 1.70
C SER A 322 -17.39 -8.97 1.28
N LEU A 323 -17.49 -7.71 1.71
CA LEU A 323 -16.56 -6.65 1.35
C LEU A 323 -15.23 -6.85 2.09
N VAL A 324 -14.13 -6.73 1.35
CA VAL A 324 -12.78 -6.96 1.87
C VAL A 324 -12.26 -5.76 2.67
N GLY A 325 -12.85 -4.58 2.50
CA GLY A 325 -12.60 -3.37 3.29
C GLY A 325 -13.72 -2.37 3.10
N ASN A 326 -13.97 -1.52 4.09
CA ASN A 326 -15.07 -0.54 4.05
C ASN A 326 -14.82 0.51 2.96
N LEU A 327 -15.86 0.93 2.25
CA LEU A 327 -15.77 1.88 1.14
C LEU A 327 -16.65 3.10 1.42
N ILE A 328 -16.07 4.29 1.30
CA ILE A 328 -16.76 5.57 1.31
C ILE A 328 -16.81 6.06 -0.14
N SER A 329 -18.01 6.22 -0.69
CA SER A 329 -18.21 6.70 -2.04
C SER A 329 -17.94 8.21 -2.09
N GLU A 330 -16.94 8.63 -2.88
CA GLU A 330 -16.64 10.06 -3.06
C GLU A 330 -17.83 10.81 -3.67
N GLY A 331 -18.53 10.20 -4.64
CA GLY A 331 -19.71 10.78 -5.28
C GLY A 331 -20.97 10.85 -4.40
N ARG A 332 -20.90 10.33 -3.18
CA ARG A 332 -21.97 10.40 -2.16
C ARG A 332 -21.53 11.15 -0.90
N LEU A 333 -20.35 11.77 -0.94
CA LEU A 333 -20.00 12.83 -0.01
C LEU A 333 -20.65 14.10 -0.57
N PHE A 334 -21.62 14.65 0.17
CA PHE A 334 -22.39 15.87 -0.10
C PHE A 334 -23.65 15.71 -0.96
#